data_AF-A0A7X9H3M7-F1
#
_entry.id   AF-A0A7X9H3M7-F1
#
_cell.length_a   1.000
_cell.length_b   1.000
_cell.length_c   1.000
_cell.angle_alpha   90.00
_cell.angle_beta   90.00
_cell.angle_gamma   90.00
#
_symmetry.space_group_name_H-M   'P 1'
#
loop_
_entity.id
_entity.type
_entity.pdbx_description
1 polymer ?
#
loop_
_entity_poly.entity_id
_entity_poly.type
_entity_poly.pdbx_seq_one_letter_code
_entity_poly.pdbx_strand_id
1 'polypeptide(L)'
;MVIIFPETHKIIAKNIYDEIYENYNIKLSKNRLLWGSVSPDILPKYKIYKHYKDDNENMVINEIISLIYIVKVFDLYHLTRFQKAILSNKLGVISHFLCDYVTLPHKEKWTFNDSFNKHV
;
A
#
# COMPACT_ATOMS: atom_id res chain seq x y z
N MET A 1 15.17 -4.74 -16.20
CA MET A 1 14.90 -3.92 -15.00
C MET A 1 13.45 -3.50 -15.13
N VAL A 2 12.56 -4.11 -14.34
CA VAL A 2 11.11 -3.88 -14.41
C VAL A 2 10.86 -2.44 -13.96
N ILE A 3 10.29 -1.61 -14.83
CA ILE A 3 9.87 -0.26 -14.48
C ILE A 3 8.41 -0.38 -14.06
N ILE A 4 8.22 -0.97 -12.86
CA ILE A 4 6.98 -0.77 -12.11
C ILE A 4 6.69 0.74 -12.19
N PHE A 5 5.45 1.20 -12.14
CA PHE A 5 5.19 2.62 -11.88
C PHE A 5 5.16 2.87 -10.35
N PRO A 6 6.26 2.68 -9.55
CA PRO A 6 6.22 2.96 -8.12
C PRO A 6 5.91 4.44 -7.89
N GLU A 7 6.15 5.28 -8.89
CA GLU A 7 5.79 6.69 -8.87
C GLU A 7 4.28 6.89 -8.77
N THR A 8 3.45 6.11 -9.47
CA THR A 8 1.98 6.22 -9.34
C THR A 8 1.53 5.81 -7.94
N HIS A 9 2.03 4.68 -7.42
CA HIS A 9 1.72 4.28 -6.04
C HIS A 9 2.19 5.31 -5.01
N LYS A 10 3.39 5.89 -5.20
CA LYS A 10 3.90 6.96 -4.33
C LYS A 10 3.07 8.25 -4.43
N ILE A 11 2.55 8.60 -5.61
CA ILE A 11 1.67 9.76 -5.79
C ILE A 11 0.38 9.55 -5.00
N ILE A 12 -0.27 8.40 -5.16
CA ILE A 12 -1.50 8.08 -4.42
C ILE A 12 -1.22 8.08 -2.91
N ALA A 13 -0.14 7.45 -2.50
CA ALA A 13 0.28 7.39 -1.11
C ALA A 13 0.58 8.80 -0.55
N LYS A 14 1.23 9.68 -1.33
CA LYS A 14 1.44 11.09 -0.95
C LYS A 14 0.10 11.81 -0.75
N ASN A 15 -0.86 11.64 -1.66
CA ASN A 15 -2.18 12.23 -1.54
C ASN A 15 -2.92 11.73 -0.29
N ILE A 16 -2.84 10.42 0.02
CA ILE A 16 -3.39 9.86 1.26
C ILE A 16 -2.76 10.51 2.49
N TYR A 17 -1.43 10.71 2.50
CA TYR A 17 -0.76 11.38 3.61
C TYR A 17 -1.23 12.82 3.78
N ASP A 18 -1.29 13.58 2.68
CA ASP A 18 -1.66 14.99 2.68
C ASP A 18 -3.14 15.13 3.12
N GLU A 19 -4.06 14.31 2.58
CA GLU A 19 -5.49 14.25 2.95
C GLU A 19 -5.71 13.93 4.44
N ILE A 20 -4.99 12.93 4.98
CA ILE A 20 -5.12 12.55 6.41
C ILE A 20 -4.64 13.70 7.31
N TYR A 21 -3.58 14.39 6.91
CA TYR A 21 -3.07 15.51 7.67
C TYR A 21 -4.00 16.73 7.58
N GLU A 22 -4.46 17.09 6.39
CA GLU A 22 -5.29 18.28 6.16
C GLU A 22 -6.68 18.15 6.79
N ASN A 23 -7.33 16.99 6.68
CA ASN A 23 -8.72 16.83 7.12
C ASN A 23 -8.86 16.29 8.56
N TYR A 24 -7.83 15.63 9.09
CA TYR A 24 -7.90 15.02 10.42
C TYR A 24 -6.80 15.48 11.38
N ASN A 25 -5.83 16.29 10.91
CA ASN A 25 -4.67 16.73 11.69
C ASN A 25 -3.85 15.56 12.28
N ILE A 26 -3.89 14.39 11.63
CA ILE A 26 -3.15 13.20 12.07
C ILE A 26 -1.81 13.16 11.34
N LYS A 27 -0.72 13.40 12.06
CA LYS A 27 0.62 13.40 11.47
C LYS A 27 1.22 11.99 11.39
N LEU A 28 1.08 11.37 10.22
CA LEU A 28 1.73 10.11 9.88
C LEU A 28 3.24 10.27 9.58
N SER A 29 3.91 9.16 9.26
CA SER A 29 5.28 9.14 8.74
C SER A 29 5.27 9.01 7.22
N LYS A 30 5.42 10.14 6.51
CA LYS A 30 5.42 10.20 5.04
C LYS A 30 6.37 9.19 4.41
N ASN A 31 7.61 9.12 4.88
CA ASN A 31 8.62 8.20 4.35
C ASN A 31 8.22 6.72 4.50
N ARG A 32 7.59 6.35 5.61
CA ARG A 32 7.13 4.97 5.84
C ARG A 32 5.90 4.63 5.03
N LEU A 33 5.03 5.61 4.79
CA LEU A 33 3.86 5.46 3.95
C LEU A 33 4.27 5.26 2.48
N LEU A 34 5.18 6.09 1.97
CA LEU A 34 5.75 5.96 0.62
C LEU A 34 6.54 4.65 0.44
N TRP A 35 7.27 4.21 1.46
CA TRP A 35 7.91 2.90 1.43
C TRP A 35 6.88 1.78 1.40
N GLY A 36 5.85 1.86 2.24
CA GLY A 36 4.77 0.88 2.29
C GLY A 36 4.08 0.70 0.93
N SER A 37 3.90 1.77 0.16
CA SER A 37 3.20 1.73 -1.14
C SER A 37 3.98 1.09 -2.28
N VAL A 38 5.27 0.79 -2.08
CA VAL A 38 6.13 0.13 -3.09
C VAL A 38 6.75 -1.17 -2.58
N SER A 39 6.75 -1.38 -1.26
CA SER A 39 7.35 -2.56 -0.65
C SER A 39 6.73 -3.91 -1.05
N PRO A 40 5.43 -4.02 -1.44
CA PRO A 40 4.86 -5.27 -1.93
C PRO A 40 5.59 -5.87 -3.14
N ASP A 41 6.02 -5.04 -4.08
CA ASP A 41 6.75 -5.50 -5.26
C ASP A 41 8.19 -5.92 -4.98
N ILE A 42 8.74 -5.45 -3.86
CA ILE A 42 10.14 -5.63 -3.49
C ILE A 42 10.29 -6.82 -2.54
N LEU A 43 9.45 -6.90 -1.51
CA LEU A 43 9.65 -7.81 -0.39
C LEU A 43 9.10 -9.22 -0.67
N PRO A 44 9.90 -10.29 -0.49
CA PRO A 44 9.48 -11.66 -0.76
C PRO A 44 8.20 -12.09 -0.02
N LYS A 45 7.96 -11.58 1.19
CA LYS A 45 6.76 -11.88 1.98
C LYS A 45 5.45 -11.54 1.27
N TYR A 46 5.48 -10.57 0.35
CA TYR A 46 4.31 -10.17 -0.43
C TYR A 46 4.23 -10.90 -1.78
N LYS A 47 5.35 -11.47 -2.27
CA LYS A 47 5.43 -12.29 -3.49
C LYS A 47 4.96 -13.74 -3.32
N ILE A 48 4.95 -14.23 -2.07
CA ILE A 48 4.43 -15.58 -1.76
C ILE A 48 2.92 -15.63 -2.07
N TYR A 49 2.23 -14.50 -1.90
CA TYR A 49 0.89 -14.27 -2.43
C TYR A 49 1.07 -13.79 -3.88
N LYS A 50 0.69 -14.58 -4.88
CA LYS A 50 0.69 -14.07 -6.27
C LYS A 50 -0.24 -12.85 -6.32
N HIS A 51 0.08 -11.83 -7.14
CA HIS A 51 -0.67 -10.58 -7.27
C HIS A 51 -2.04 -10.76 -8.00
N TYR A 52 -2.77 -11.82 -7.67
CA TYR A 52 -4.13 -12.07 -8.15
C TYR A 52 -5.09 -11.91 -6.98
N LYS A 53 -6.24 -11.28 -7.23
CA LYS A 53 -7.27 -10.99 -6.22
C LYS A 53 -7.63 -12.21 -5.36
N ASP A 54 -7.75 -13.38 -5.99
CA ASP A 54 -8.12 -14.63 -5.30
C ASP A 54 -7.03 -15.11 -4.30
N ASP A 55 -5.78 -14.69 -4.47
CA ASP A 55 -4.62 -15.17 -3.70
C ASP A 55 -4.18 -14.20 -2.58
N ASN A 56 -4.46 -12.89 -2.72
CA ASN A 56 -3.99 -11.84 -1.79
C ASN A 56 -5.12 -11.05 -1.10
N GLU A 57 -6.38 -11.24 -1.47
CA GLU A 57 -7.54 -10.56 -0.86
C GLU A 57 -7.61 -10.78 0.66
N ASN A 58 -7.44 -12.03 1.12
CA ASN A 58 -7.42 -12.34 2.55
C ASN A 58 -6.28 -11.62 3.29
N MET A 59 -5.11 -11.47 2.67
CA MET A 59 -4.00 -10.75 3.27
C MET A 59 -4.32 -9.26 3.39
N VAL A 60 -4.89 -8.64 2.34
CA VAL A 60 -5.29 -7.22 2.39
C VAL A 60 -6.41 -6.98 3.40
N ILE A 61 -7.41 -7.86 3.45
CA ILE A 61 -8.48 -7.81 4.47
C ILE A 61 -7.86 -7.87 5.87
N ASN A 62 -6.92 -8.80 6.11
CA ASN A 62 -6.24 -8.90 7.39
C ASN A 62 -5.40 -7.66 7.73
N GLU A 63 -4.75 -7.02 6.75
CA GLU A 63 -4.04 -5.76 6.94
C GLU A 63 -5.00 -4.62 7.33
N ILE A 64 -6.16 -4.53 6.67
CA ILE A 64 -7.22 -3.55 7.00
C ILE A 64 -7.76 -3.80 8.41
N ILE A 65 -8.11 -5.05 8.75
CA ILE A 65 -8.60 -5.43 10.08
C ILE A 65 -7.55 -5.07 11.13
N SER A 66 -6.29 -5.43 10.89
CA SER A 66 -5.17 -5.09 11.78
C SER A 66 -5.04 -3.59 11.98
N LEU A 67 -5.17 -2.79 10.91
CA LEU A 67 -5.14 -1.34 10.99
C LEU A 67 -6.29 -0.81 11.87
N ILE A 68 -7.51 -1.31 11.68
CA ILE A 68 -8.69 -0.94 12.48
C ILE A 68 -8.47 -1.22 13.98
N TYR A 69 -7.90 -2.38 14.33
CA TYR A 69 -7.61 -2.68 15.73
C TYR A 69 -6.52 -1.78 16.32
N ILE A 70 -5.48 -1.47 15.54
CA ILE A 70 -4.39 -0.59 15.99
C ILE A 70 -4.93 0.83 16.26
N VAL A 71 -5.72 1.40 15.35
CA VAL A 71 -6.24 2.76 15.53
C VAL A 71 -7.24 2.87 16.69
N LYS A 72 -7.90 1.78 17.10
CA LYS A 72 -8.75 1.74 18.31
C LYS A 72 -7.95 1.85 19.61
N VAL A 73 -6.70 1.40 19.60
CA VAL A 73 -5.84 1.36 20.80
C VAL A 73 -4.93 2.59 20.86
N PHE A 74 -4.56 3.16 19.71
CA PHE A 74 -3.65 4.30 19.66
C PHE A 74 -4.39 5.63 19.79
N ASP A 75 -3.79 6.54 20.56
CA ASP A 75 -4.13 7.95 20.46
C ASP A 75 -3.53 8.52 19.16
N LEU A 76 -4.38 8.75 18.16
CA LEU A 76 -3.98 9.23 16.83
C LEU A 76 -3.39 10.65 16.85
N TYR A 77 -3.68 11.45 17.87
CA TYR A 77 -3.15 12.80 18.02
C TYR A 77 -1.78 12.81 18.72
N HIS A 78 -1.48 11.80 19.53
CA HIS A 78 -0.24 11.68 20.30
C HIS A 78 0.58 10.44 19.93
N LEU A 79 0.67 10.12 18.64
CA LEU A 79 1.43 8.97 18.16
C LEU A 79 2.94 9.12 18.38
N THR A 80 3.55 8.10 18.97
CA THR A 80 5.02 7.94 19.00
C THR A 80 5.58 7.73 17.59
N ARG A 81 6.91 7.91 17.42
CA ARG A 81 7.59 7.64 16.14
C ARG A 81 7.35 6.22 15.62
N PHE A 82 7.32 5.24 16.53
CA PHE A 82 7.09 3.84 16.20
C PHE A 82 5.66 3.61 15.72
N GLN A 83 4.66 4.13 16.45
CA GLN A 83 3.26 4.02 16.07
C GLN A 83 2.97 4.70 14.73
N LYS A 84 3.53 5.90 14.49
CA LYS A 84 3.47 6.57 13.19
C LYS A 84 4.03 5.68 12.08
N ALA A 85 5.20 5.07 12.30
CA ALA A 85 5.84 4.21 11.31
C ALA A 85 4.99 2.98 10.97
N ILE A 86 4.40 2.32 11.97
CA ILE A 86 3.51 1.15 11.78
C ILE A 86 2.28 1.53 10.97
N LEU A 87 1.52 2.53 11.43
CA LEU A 87 0.30 2.98 10.77
C LEU A 87 0.56 3.36 9.32
N SER A 88 1.63 4.14 9.10
CA SER A 88 2.03 4.61 7.78
C SER A 88 2.38 3.47 6.85
N ASN A 89 3.19 2.51 7.31
CA ASN A 89 3.60 1.39 6.48
C ASN A 89 2.41 0.49 6.11
N LYS A 90 1.50 0.22 7.06
CA LYS A 90 0.27 -0.55 6.79
C LYS A 90 -0.64 0.15 5.79
N LEU A 91 -0.88 1.45 5.98
CA LEU A 91 -1.65 2.26 5.03
C LEU A 91 -1.03 2.25 3.62
N GLY A 92 0.30 2.37 3.52
CA GLY A 92 1.00 2.28 2.24
C GLY A 92 0.80 0.94 1.55
N VAL A 93 0.98 -0.17 2.29
CA VAL A 93 0.79 -1.53 1.74
C VAL A 93 -0.65 -1.76 1.29
N ILE A 94 -1.65 -1.33 2.08
CA ILE A 94 -3.06 -1.43 1.71
C ILE A 94 -3.33 -0.61 0.44
N SER A 95 -2.84 0.63 0.38
CA SER A 95 -2.97 1.50 -0.79
C SER A 95 -2.41 0.84 -2.05
N HIS A 96 -1.24 0.22 -1.97
CA HIS A 96 -0.64 -0.50 -3.10
C HIS A 96 -1.61 -1.53 -3.70
N PHE A 97 -2.09 -2.48 -2.89
CA PHE A 97 -2.96 -3.54 -3.38
C PHE A 97 -4.33 -3.02 -3.85
N LEU A 98 -4.89 -2.00 -3.20
CA LEU A 98 -6.14 -1.40 -3.66
C LEU A 98 -5.98 -0.73 -5.03
N CYS A 99 -4.83 -0.09 -5.29
CA CYS A 99 -4.52 0.47 -6.60
C CYS A 99 -4.41 -0.64 -7.65
N ASP A 100 -3.73 -1.73 -7.34
CA ASP A 100 -3.63 -2.88 -8.24
C ASP A 100 -5.02 -3.43 -8.60
N TYR A 101 -5.92 -3.60 -7.62
CA TYR A 101 -7.25 -4.15 -7.85
C TYR A 101 -8.14 -3.32 -8.80
N VAL A 102 -7.94 -2.01 -8.84
CA VAL A 102 -8.69 -1.11 -9.73
C VAL A 102 -7.97 -0.85 -11.06
N THR A 103 -6.77 -1.41 -11.25
CA THR A 103 -6.00 -1.29 -12.48
C THR A 103 -6.36 -2.43 -13.44
N LEU A 104 -6.87 -2.06 -14.63
CA LEU A 104 -7.44 -2.99 -15.62
C LEU A 104 -6.59 -4.23 -15.94
N PRO A 105 -5.25 -4.13 -16.12
CA PRO A 105 -4.41 -5.30 -16.38
C PRO A 105 -4.40 -6.33 -15.24
N HIS A 106 -4.46 -5.89 -13.99
CA HIS A 106 -4.51 -6.77 -12.82
C HIS A 106 -5.89 -7.38 -12.61
N LYS A 107 -6.95 -6.65 -12.94
CA LYS A 107 -8.34 -7.14 -12.90
C LYS A 107 -8.59 -8.27 -13.91
N GLU A 108 -8.02 -8.15 -15.12
CA GLU A 108 -8.23 -9.11 -16.22
C GLU A 108 -7.13 -10.19 -16.33
N LYS A 109 -6.21 -10.29 -15.35
CA LYS A 109 -5.10 -11.27 -15.31
C LYS A 109 -4.23 -11.24 -16.57
N TRP A 110 -4.02 -10.08 -17.18
CA TRP A 110 -3.23 -9.96 -18.42
C TRP A 110 -1.74 -10.18 -18.14
N THR A 111 -1.20 -11.34 -18.51
CA THR A 111 0.26 -11.59 -18.51
C THR A 111 0.81 -11.39 -19.92
N PHE A 112 1.33 -10.21 -20.21
CA PHE A 112 1.99 -9.95 -21.48
C PHE A 112 3.44 -10.45 -21.46
N ASN A 113 3.64 -11.72 -21.85
CA ASN A 113 4.96 -12.35 -21.89
C ASN A 113 5.96 -11.61 -22.81
N ASP A 114 5.49 -10.88 -23.82
CA ASP A 114 6.37 -10.22 -24.82
C ASP A 114 6.45 -8.68 -24.69
N SER A 115 5.75 -8.07 -23.73
CA SER A 115 5.74 -6.59 -23.56
C SER A 115 5.81 -6.14 -22.10
N PHE A 116 6.48 -6.93 -21.26
CA PHE A 116 6.84 -6.59 -19.89
C PHE A 116 7.56 -5.22 -19.74
N ASN A 117 8.18 -4.70 -20.81
CA ASN A 117 8.96 -3.46 -20.78
C ASN A 117 8.14 -2.17 -20.91
N LYS A 118 6.82 -2.22 -21.17
CA LYS A 118 6.00 -0.99 -21.34
C LYS A 118 4.87 -0.81 -20.34
N HIS A 119 4.46 -1.87 -19.63
CA HIS A 119 3.20 -1.85 -18.86
C HIS A 119 3.24 -2.56 -17.50
N VAL A 120 4.42 -2.94 -17.00
CA VAL A 120 4.58 -3.38 -15.60
C VAL A 120 5.32 -2.32 -14.86
#